data_AF-A0A9D5X4A7-F1
#
_entry.id   AF-A0A9D5X4A7-F1
#
_cell.length_a   1.000
_cell.length_b   1.000
_cell.length_c   1.000
_cell.angle_alpha   90.00
_cell.angle_beta   90.00
_cell.angle_gamma   90.00
#
_symmetry.space_group_name_H-M   'P 1'
#
loop_
_entity.id
_entity.type
_entity.pdbx_description
1 polymer ?
#
loop_
_entity_poly.entity_id
_entity_poly.type
_entity_poly.pdbx_seq_one_letter_code
_entity_poly.pdbx_strand_id
1 'polypeptide(L)'
;MGVAQEALELARGGAQTGEFVFRVSDVQKAAASDQDECSESACAPSSASTSAVEKPFEVATVVCLGVSMPYVPAVPYVVALGFCQFLHAKDESFGIRWPYDICYKDQVIASIKATAGYQEGMFAVVSIAADSEALCSVFDVTDNTELLAKKVSELVVQSVSVWEQQVKRARSFAGPIALILSDYFDMVPLLGQQVNKVYPSGNVALTARFGGIDVW
;
A
#
# COMPACT_ATOMS: atom_id res chain seq x y z
N MET A 1 17.94 -3.99 -8.30
CA MET A 1 17.28 -2.84 -7.64
C MET A 1 15.82 -3.18 -7.37
N GLY A 2 15.20 -2.63 -6.33
CA GLY A 2 13.75 -2.79 -6.06
C GLY A 2 12.91 -1.83 -6.91
N VAL A 3 11.63 -2.15 -7.14
CA VAL A 3 10.72 -1.36 -8.01
C VAL A 3 10.61 0.08 -7.51
N ALA A 4 10.45 0.28 -6.20
CA ALA A 4 10.41 1.61 -5.59
C ALA A 4 11.68 2.44 -5.82
N GLN A 5 12.87 1.81 -5.80
CA GLN A 5 14.13 2.52 -6.04
C GLN A 5 14.27 2.90 -7.51
N GLU A 6 13.84 2.03 -8.42
CA GLU A 6 13.88 2.30 -9.86
C GLU A 6 12.95 3.46 -10.22
N ALA A 7 11.72 3.47 -9.70
CA ALA A 7 10.81 4.60 -9.84
C ALA A 7 11.33 5.89 -9.19
N LEU A 8 12.12 5.79 -8.10
CA LEU A 8 12.77 6.94 -7.49
C LEU A 8 13.86 7.53 -8.38
N GLU A 9 14.66 6.70 -9.05
CA GLU A 9 15.65 7.18 -10.02
C GLU A 9 14.96 7.77 -11.27
N LEU A 10 13.84 7.19 -11.73
CA LEU A 10 13.02 7.78 -12.79
C LEU A 10 12.49 9.16 -12.37
N ALA A 11 11.93 9.27 -11.16
CA ALA A 11 11.44 10.53 -10.62
C ALA A 11 12.54 11.59 -10.54
N ARG A 12 13.75 11.21 -10.11
CA ARG A 12 14.95 12.07 -10.10
C ARG A 12 15.51 12.39 -11.49
N GLY A 13 15.10 11.63 -12.51
CA GLY A 13 15.40 11.87 -13.92
C GLY A 13 14.42 12.84 -14.60
N GLY A 14 13.42 13.37 -13.88
CA GLY A 14 12.39 14.26 -14.43
C GLY A 14 11.15 13.54 -14.98
N ALA A 15 10.89 12.31 -14.54
CA ALA A 15 9.68 11.57 -14.91
C ALA A 15 8.40 12.35 -14.55
N GLN A 16 7.38 12.23 -15.39
CA GLN A 16 6.09 12.89 -15.21
C GLN A 16 5.15 12.08 -14.32
N THR A 17 4.11 12.73 -13.79
CA THR A 17 3.04 12.05 -13.05
C THR A 17 2.42 10.93 -13.88
N GLY A 18 2.34 9.73 -13.31
CA GLY A 18 1.76 8.55 -13.95
C GLY A 18 2.78 7.69 -14.68
N GLU A 19 4.07 8.08 -14.72
CA GLU A 19 5.12 7.11 -15.04
C GLU A 19 5.25 6.09 -13.90
N PHE A 20 5.40 4.82 -14.25
CA PHE A 20 5.46 3.74 -13.29
C PHE A 20 6.45 2.65 -13.69
N VAL A 21 6.95 1.93 -12.69
CA VAL A 21 7.72 0.69 -12.84
C VAL A 21 6.91 -0.41 -12.18
N PHE A 22 6.90 -1.60 -12.77
CA PHE A 22 6.28 -2.76 -12.13
C PHE A 22 7.15 -4.01 -12.26
N ARG A 23 6.93 -4.96 -11.35
CA ARG A 23 7.55 -6.28 -11.38
C ARG A 23 6.54 -7.32 -10.94
N VAL A 24 6.58 -8.45 -11.62
CA VAL A 24 5.94 -9.70 -11.19
C VAL A 24 7.06 -10.65 -10.81
N SER A 25 7.04 -11.18 -9.59
CA SER A 25 8.04 -12.17 -9.20
C SER A 25 7.56 -13.55 -9.65
N ASP A 26 8.26 -14.16 -10.60
CA ASP A 26 8.05 -15.56 -10.95
C ASP A 26 8.66 -16.43 -9.84
N VAL A 27 7.82 -17.24 -9.21
CA VAL A 27 8.32 -18.33 -8.37
C VAL A 27 8.87 -19.38 -9.32
N GLN A 28 10.19 -19.45 -9.40
CA GLN A 28 10.85 -20.64 -9.90
C GLN A 28 10.43 -21.80 -8.98
N LYS A 29 9.55 -22.66 -9.49
CA LYS A 29 9.18 -23.93 -8.87
C LYS A 29 10.48 -24.66 -8.54
N ALA A 30 10.84 -24.69 -7.26
CA ALA A 30 12.00 -25.44 -6.81
C ALA A 30 11.84 -26.88 -7.31
N ALA A 31 12.68 -27.28 -8.26
CA ALA A 31 12.79 -28.67 -8.62
C ALA A 31 13.29 -29.39 -7.37
N ALA A 32 12.43 -30.22 -6.79
CA ALA A 32 12.82 -31.17 -5.77
C ALA A 32 13.94 -32.03 -6.36
N SER A 33 15.17 -31.86 -5.85
CA SER A 33 16.17 -32.90 -5.95
C SER A 33 16.10 -33.65 -4.63
N ASP A 34 15.44 -34.80 -4.66
CA ASP A 34 15.53 -35.83 -3.65
C ASP A 34 17.02 -36.17 -3.43
N GLN A 35 17.51 -36.02 -2.20
CA GLN A 35 18.46 -36.96 -1.58
C GLN A 35 18.27 -36.97 -0.05
N ASP A 36 17.89 -38.16 0.40
CA ASP A 36 17.90 -38.68 1.77
C ASP A 36 19.22 -38.38 2.52
N GLU A 37 19.14 -37.99 3.80
CA GLU A 37 19.79 -38.72 4.89
C GLU A 37 19.26 -38.29 6.28
N CYS A 38 19.28 -39.27 7.18
CA CYS A 38 18.57 -39.41 8.44
C CYS A 38 19.27 -38.74 9.63
N SER A 39 18.53 -38.16 10.61
CA SER A 39 18.67 -38.40 12.07
C SER A 39 17.85 -37.44 12.96
N GLU A 40 17.31 -38.00 14.05
CA GLU A 40 16.34 -37.47 15.04
C GLU A 40 16.83 -36.30 15.91
N SER A 41 15.91 -35.41 16.34
CA SER A 41 15.56 -35.17 17.77
C SER A 41 14.88 -33.81 18.06
N ALA A 42 13.87 -33.87 18.94
CA ALA A 42 13.26 -32.85 19.80
C ALA A 42 12.23 -31.84 19.23
N CYS A 43 10.97 -32.08 19.63
CA CYS A 43 9.81 -31.21 19.43
C CYS A 43 9.85 -29.93 20.29
N ALA A 44 9.58 -28.79 19.67
CA ALA A 44 8.92 -27.62 20.27
C ALA A 44 8.07 -26.95 19.17
N PRO A 45 6.88 -26.41 19.47
CA PRO A 45 5.99 -25.91 18.44
C PRO A 45 6.58 -24.63 17.86
N SER A 46 7.08 -24.71 16.63
CA SER A 46 7.46 -23.56 15.85
C SER A 46 6.20 -22.72 15.64
N SER A 47 6.15 -21.55 16.27
CA SER A 47 5.16 -20.53 15.97
C SER A 47 5.12 -20.34 14.46
N ALA A 48 3.98 -20.70 13.86
CA ALA A 48 3.73 -20.51 12.45
C ALA A 48 3.72 -19.00 12.17
N SER A 49 4.86 -18.44 11.82
CA SER A 49 4.88 -17.26 10.96
C SER A 49 4.21 -17.70 9.67
N THR A 50 3.00 -17.22 9.42
CA THR A 50 2.26 -17.46 8.19
C THR A 50 3.09 -16.95 7.02
N SER A 51 3.86 -17.86 6.44
CA SER A 51 4.41 -17.82 5.10
C SER A 51 3.23 -17.96 4.13
N ALA A 52 2.69 -16.83 3.69
CA ALA A 52 2.02 -16.75 2.40
C ALA A 52 2.94 -15.92 1.50
N VAL A 53 4.04 -16.56 1.10
CA VAL A 53 4.82 -16.16 -0.07
C VAL A 53 4.01 -16.60 -1.29
N GLU A 54 4.25 -15.91 -2.42
CA GLU A 54 3.77 -16.14 -3.80
C GLU A 54 2.56 -15.27 -4.18
N LYS A 55 2.61 -14.28 -5.09
CA LYS A 55 3.70 -13.63 -5.84
C LYS A 55 3.56 -12.11 -5.62
N PRO A 56 4.56 -11.38 -5.12
CA PRO A 56 4.40 -9.94 -4.97
C PRO A 56 4.40 -9.29 -6.35
N PHE A 57 3.22 -8.96 -6.84
CA PHE A 57 3.05 -7.91 -7.83
C PHE A 57 3.39 -6.60 -7.13
N GLU A 58 4.41 -5.92 -7.62
CA GLU A 58 4.82 -4.61 -7.12
C GLU A 58 4.73 -3.60 -8.25
N VAL A 59 4.07 -2.47 -8.01
CA VAL A 59 4.02 -1.33 -8.91
C VAL A 59 4.40 -0.08 -8.14
N ALA A 60 5.32 0.72 -8.67
CA ALA A 60 5.72 1.99 -8.12
C ALA A 60 5.39 3.11 -9.12
N THR A 61 4.55 4.06 -8.70
CA THR A 61 4.08 5.17 -9.53
C THR A 61 4.71 6.47 -9.07
N VAL A 62 5.23 7.26 -10.02
CA VAL A 62 5.72 8.62 -9.81
C VAL A 62 4.55 9.59 -9.85
N VAL A 63 4.49 10.48 -8.86
CA VAL A 63 3.48 11.54 -8.77
C VAL A 63 4.19 12.87 -8.48
N CYS A 64 4.15 13.79 -9.44
CA CYS A 64 4.60 15.17 -9.25
C CYS A 64 3.53 15.94 -8.47
N LEU A 65 3.90 16.46 -7.31
CA LEU A 65 2.99 17.05 -6.35
C LEU A 65 2.85 18.57 -6.59
N GLY A 66 1.63 19.02 -6.80
CA GLY A 66 1.22 20.42 -6.89
C GLY A 66 0.81 21.03 -5.54
N VAL A 67 1.31 20.47 -4.43
CA VAL A 67 1.04 20.92 -3.05
C VAL A 67 2.33 21.27 -2.32
N SER A 68 2.22 22.09 -1.27
CA SER A 68 3.38 22.44 -0.45
C SER A 68 3.85 21.27 0.42
N MET A 69 5.13 21.31 0.81
CA MET A 69 5.80 20.27 1.60
C MET A 69 5.00 19.75 2.82
N PRO A 70 4.28 20.59 3.60
CA PRO A 70 3.52 20.10 4.77
C PRO A 70 2.42 19.08 4.45
N TYR A 71 1.95 19.00 3.20
CA TYR A 71 0.94 18.05 2.77
C TYR A 71 1.50 16.71 2.32
N VAL A 72 2.79 16.63 2.02
CA VAL A 72 3.45 15.43 1.47
C VAL A 72 3.26 14.18 2.35
N PRO A 73 3.29 14.26 3.70
CA PRO A 73 3.02 13.09 4.54
C PRO A 73 1.64 12.46 4.34
N ALA A 74 0.67 13.18 3.76
CA ALA A 74 -0.68 12.69 3.49
C ALA A 74 -0.75 11.71 2.32
N VAL A 75 0.22 11.74 1.39
CA VAL A 75 0.18 10.97 0.14
C VAL A 75 -0.15 9.47 0.35
N PRO A 76 0.50 8.71 1.24
CA PRO A 76 0.14 7.30 1.45
C PRO A 76 -1.28 7.12 1.99
N TYR A 77 -1.77 8.03 2.83
CA TYR A 77 -3.15 7.99 3.36
C TYR A 77 -4.19 8.29 2.27
N VAL A 78 -3.91 9.27 1.41
CA VAL A 78 -4.74 9.65 0.27
C VAL A 78 -4.86 8.49 -0.71
N VAL A 79 -3.73 7.84 -1.03
CA VAL A 79 -3.73 6.68 -1.92
C VAL A 79 -4.46 5.51 -1.26
N ALA A 80 -4.21 5.23 0.03
CA ALA A 80 -4.94 4.18 0.74
C ALA A 80 -6.46 4.42 0.74
N LEU A 81 -6.89 5.67 0.96
CA LEU A 81 -8.30 6.05 0.91
C LEU A 81 -8.91 5.81 -0.47
N GLY A 82 -8.30 6.35 -1.53
CA GLY A 82 -8.82 6.20 -2.88
C GLY A 82 -8.81 4.74 -3.36
N PHE A 83 -7.77 3.98 -3.00
CA PHE A 83 -7.69 2.55 -3.28
C PHE A 83 -8.78 1.78 -2.52
N CYS A 84 -8.93 2.03 -1.22
CA CYS A 84 -9.95 1.39 -0.41
C CYS A 84 -11.36 1.71 -0.91
N GLN A 85 -11.68 2.97 -1.21
CA GLN A 85 -12.98 3.37 -1.74
C GLN A 85 -13.31 2.67 -3.07
N PHE A 86 -12.34 2.53 -3.96
CA PHE A 86 -12.50 1.79 -5.21
C PHE A 86 -12.87 0.32 -4.99
N LEU A 87 -12.17 -0.36 -4.07
CA LEU A 87 -12.46 -1.76 -3.75
C LEU A 87 -13.76 -1.90 -2.95
N HIS A 88 -14.00 -1.01 -1.99
CA HIS A 88 -15.16 -1.02 -1.11
C HIS A 88 -16.46 -0.84 -1.89
N ALA A 89 -16.44 -0.08 -2.99
CA ALA A 89 -17.56 0.02 -3.93
C ALA A 89 -17.93 -1.33 -4.60
N LYS A 90 -17.02 -2.31 -4.60
CA LYS A 90 -17.25 -3.67 -5.11
C LYS A 90 -17.62 -4.66 -4.01
N ASP A 91 -17.02 -4.53 -2.83
CA ASP A 91 -17.33 -5.33 -1.64
C ASP A 91 -17.03 -4.51 -0.37
N GLU A 92 -18.04 -4.28 0.48
CA GLU A 92 -17.91 -3.48 1.71
C GLU A 92 -16.97 -4.12 2.76
N SER A 93 -16.54 -5.37 2.54
CA SER A 93 -15.58 -6.07 3.41
C SER A 93 -14.13 -5.56 3.26
N PHE A 94 -13.85 -4.69 2.29
CA PHE A 94 -12.55 -4.03 2.16
C PHE A 94 -12.42 -2.87 3.14
N GLY A 95 -11.24 -2.74 3.75
CA GLY A 95 -10.93 -1.66 4.69
C GLY A 95 -9.44 -1.32 4.75
N ILE A 96 -9.12 -0.23 5.42
CA ILE A 96 -7.75 0.23 5.66
C ILE A 96 -7.28 -0.31 7.01
N ARG A 97 -6.28 -1.19 6.97
CA ARG A 97 -5.50 -1.52 8.15
C ARG A 97 -4.51 -0.39 8.38
N TRP A 98 -4.85 0.49 9.31
CA TRP A 98 -4.04 1.66 9.67
C TRP A 98 -2.55 1.26 9.84
N PRO A 99 -1.61 1.98 9.22
CA PRO A 99 -1.78 3.33 8.65
C PRO A 99 -2.17 3.42 7.17
N TYR A 100 -1.99 2.41 6.34
CA TYR A 100 -2.31 2.51 4.90
C TYR A 100 -2.30 1.15 4.17
N ASP A 101 -2.23 0.04 4.89
CA ASP A 101 -2.40 -1.27 4.26
C ASP A 101 -3.89 -1.48 3.94
N ILE A 102 -4.16 -2.22 2.87
CA ILE A 102 -5.51 -2.61 2.50
C ILE A 102 -5.76 -4.03 2.97
N CYS A 103 -6.89 -4.23 3.65
CA CYS A 103 -7.32 -5.52 4.13
C CYS A 103 -8.68 -5.93 3.56
N TYR A 104 -8.87 -7.24 3.47
CA TYR A 104 -10.13 -7.90 3.17
C TYR A 104 -10.40 -8.89 4.29
N LYS A 105 -11.49 -8.69 5.06
CA LYS A 105 -11.85 -9.56 6.21
C LYS A 105 -10.64 -9.86 7.12
N ASP A 106 -9.96 -8.78 7.56
CA ASP A 106 -8.77 -8.79 8.44
C ASP A 106 -7.46 -9.31 7.82
N GLN A 107 -7.47 -9.84 6.60
CA GLN A 107 -6.26 -10.23 5.88
C GLN A 107 -5.73 -9.08 5.03
N VAL A 108 -4.45 -8.74 5.14
CA VAL A 108 -3.86 -7.74 4.24
C VAL A 108 -3.64 -8.31 2.85
N ILE A 109 -4.16 -7.58 1.87
CA ILE A 109 -4.13 -7.94 0.45
C ILE A 109 -3.24 -7.00 -0.36
N ALA A 110 -3.00 -5.77 0.13
CA ALA A 110 -2.08 -4.83 -0.49
C ALA A 110 -1.40 -3.96 0.56
N SER A 111 -0.11 -3.74 0.38
CA SER A 111 0.70 -2.83 1.20
C SER A 111 1.14 -1.64 0.38
N ILE A 112 0.94 -0.45 0.94
CA ILE A 112 1.25 0.83 0.31
C ILE A 112 2.48 1.41 0.99
N LYS A 113 3.41 1.98 0.22
CA LYS A 113 4.55 2.74 0.72
C LYS A 113 4.72 3.99 -0.13
N ALA A 114 5.09 5.10 0.49
CA ALA A 114 5.37 6.34 -0.23
C ALA A 114 6.73 6.88 0.19
N THR A 115 7.53 7.26 -0.81
CA THR A 115 8.80 7.96 -0.62
C THR A 115 8.74 9.27 -1.39
N ALA A 116 8.92 10.38 -0.69
CA ALA A 116 8.92 11.70 -1.32
C ALA A 116 10.34 12.18 -1.64
N GLY A 117 10.43 13.09 -2.60
CA GLY A 117 11.67 13.77 -2.97
C GLY A 117 11.41 15.14 -3.59
N TYR A 118 12.50 15.82 -3.92
CA TYR A 118 12.48 17.13 -4.57
C TYR A 118 13.46 17.12 -5.75
N GLN A 119 13.02 17.66 -6.89
CA GLN A 119 13.86 17.92 -8.05
C GLN A 119 13.47 19.26 -8.70
N GLU A 120 12.72 19.26 -9.81
CA GLU A 120 12.12 20.46 -10.41
C GLU A 120 10.83 20.89 -9.68
N GLY A 121 10.36 20.03 -8.79
CA GLY A 121 9.24 20.23 -7.88
C GLY A 121 9.21 19.12 -6.83
N MET A 122 8.20 19.17 -5.95
CA MET A 122 7.93 18.06 -5.03
C MET A 122 7.43 16.86 -5.84
N PHE A 123 7.88 15.66 -5.51
CA PHE A 123 7.33 14.43 -6.05
C PHE A 123 7.20 13.38 -4.95
N ALA A 124 6.37 12.37 -5.21
CA ALA A 124 6.29 11.15 -4.42
C ALA A 124 6.32 9.92 -5.33
N VAL A 125 7.01 8.89 -4.87
CA VAL A 125 6.95 7.54 -5.44
C VAL A 125 6.09 6.69 -4.53
N VAL A 126 4.98 6.20 -5.05
CA VAL A 126 4.04 5.36 -4.33
C VAL A 126 4.19 3.93 -4.82
N SER A 127 4.69 3.04 -3.95
CA SER A 127 4.79 1.60 -4.20
C SER A 127 3.59 0.88 -3.60
N ILE A 128 2.97 0.01 -4.39
CA ILE A 128 1.90 -0.90 -3.98
C ILE A 128 2.38 -2.31 -4.24
N ALA A 129 2.44 -3.12 -3.19
CA ALA A 129 2.77 -4.53 -3.24
C ALA A 129 1.55 -5.36 -2.85
N ALA A 130 1.15 -6.30 -3.70
CA ALA A 130 -0.05 -7.11 -3.51
C ALA A 130 0.07 -8.47 -4.21
N ASP A 131 -0.90 -9.34 -3.98
CA ASP A 131 -1.09 -10.53 -4.80
C ASP A 131 -1.69 -10.16 -6.16
N SER A 132 -1.09 -10.64 -7.25
CA SER A 132 -1.54 -10.32 -8.61
C SER A 132 -2.94 -10.87 -8.92
N GLU A 133 -3.28 -12.07 -8.42
CA GLU A 133 -4.54 -12.73 -8.76
C GLU A 133 -5.70 -12.02 -8.06
N ALA A 134 -5.52 -11.67 -6.79
CA ALA A 134 -6.45 -10.86 -6.03
C ALA A 134 -6.72 -9.51 -6.72
N LEU A 135 -5.67 -8.80 -7.18
CA LEU A 135 -5.84 -7.54 -7.87
C LEU A 135 -6.44 -7.70 -9.28
N CYS A 136 -6.04 -8.71 -10.06
CA CYS A 136 -6.63 -8.99 -11.38
C CYS A 136 -8.16 -9.16 -11.28
N SER A 137 -8.62 -9.91 -10.28
CA SER A 137 -10.06 -10.10 -10.05
C SER A 137 -10.78 -8.79 -9.74
N VAL A 138 -10.18 -7.90 -8.95
CA VAL A 138 -10.84 -6.65 -8.57
C VAL A 138 -10.67 -5.54 -9.60
N PHE A 139 -9.68 -5.61 -10.49
CA PHE A 139 -9.53 -4.66 -11.59
C PHE A 139 -10.18 -5.12 -12.90
N ASP A 140 -10.86 -6.27 -12.90
CA ASP A 140 -11.44 -6.89 -14.10
C ASP A 140 -10.40 -7.00 -15.23
N VAL A 141 -9.20 -7.50 -14.89
CA VAL A 141 -8.08 -7.70 -15.81
C VAL A 141 -7.77 -9.18 -15.91
N THR A 142 -7.75 -9.72 -17.13
CA THR A 142 -7.42 -11.12 -17.39
C THR A 142 -5.95 -11.25 -17.77
N ASP A 143 -5.14 -11.82 -16.87
CA ASP A 143 -3.74 -12.22 -17.06
C ASP A 143 -2.82 -11.20 -17.77
N ASN A 144 -3.14 -9.91 -17.68
CA ASN A 144 -2.35 -8.83 -18.25
C ASN A 144 -1.80 -7.95 -17.13
N THR A 145 -0.62 -8.30 -16.65
CA THR A 145 0.02 -7.64 -15.51
C THR A 145 0.46 -6.21 -15.81
N GLU A 146 0.75 -5.90 -17.08
CA GLU A 146 1.06 -4.52 -17.51
C GLU A 146 -0.19 -3.64 -17.48
N LEU A 147 -1.32 -4.15 -17.99
CA LEU A 147 -2.61 -3.46 -17.90
C LEU A 147 -3.05 -3.29 -16.45
N LEU A 148 -2.80 -4.30 -15.59
CA LEU A 148 -3.05 -4.20 -14.16
C LEU A 148 -2.21 -3.09 -13.53
N ALA A 149 -0.89 -3.07 -13.77
CA ALA A 149 0.00 -2.03 -13.29
C ALA A 149 -0.42 -0.63 -13.75
N LYS A 150 -0.84 -0.50 -15.01
CA LYS A 150 -1.39 0.74 -15.54
C LYS A 150 -2.65 1.18 -14.77
N LYS A 151 -3.64 0.29 -14.59
CA LYS A 151 -4.88 0.63 -13.86
C LYS A 151 -4.61 1.01 -12.40
N VAL A 152 -3.71 0.29 -11.74
CA VAL A 152 -3.30 0.61 -10.36
C VAL A 152 -2.60 1.99 -10.32
N SER A 153 -1.71 2.26 -11.26
CA SER A 153 -1.04 3.56 -11.38
C SER A 153 -2.02 4.71 -11.64
N GLU A 154 -2.98 4.52 -12.54
CA GLU A 154 -4.05 5.48 -12.82
C GLU A 154 -4.88 5.78 -11.57
N LEU A 155 -5.19 4.76 -10.76
CA LEU A 155 -5.91 4.94 -9.49
C LEU A 155 -5.09 5.74 -8.47
N VAL A 156 -3.78 5.49 -8.38
CA VAL A 156 -2.86 6.29 -7.54
C VAL A 156 -2.89 7.76 -7.97
N VAL A 157 -2.72 8.03 -9.27
CA VAL A 157 -2.73 9.38 -9.83
C VAL A 157 -4.06 10.07 -9.60
N GLN A 158 -5.18 9.36 -9.83
CA GLN A 158 -6.52 9.89 -9.62
C GLN A 158 -6.75 10.27 -8.15
N SER A 159 -6.36 9.40 -7.21
CA SER A 159 -6.51 9.62 -5.78
C SER A 159 -5.77 10.88 -5.33
N VAL A 160 -4.51 11.02 -5.73
CA VAL A 160 -3.71 12.21 -5.40
C VAL A 160 -4.29 13.45 -6.08
N SER A 161 -4.67 13.37 -7.35
CA SER A 161 -5.20 14.52 -8.11
C SER A 161 -6.48 15.08 -7.51
N VAL A 162 -7.41 14.22 -7.07
CA VAL A 162 -8.65 14.64 -6.39
C VAL A 162 -8.33 15.35 -5.09
N TRP A 163 -7.46 14.78 -4.27
CA TRP A 163 -7.03 15.39 -3.01
C TRP A 163 -6.31 16.74 -3.21
N GLU A 164 -5.42 16.85 -4.19
CA GLU A 164 -4.75 18.13 -4.47
C GLU A 164 -5.75 19.24 -4.82
N GLN A 165 -6.81 18.92 -5.55
CA GLN A 165 -7.87 19.89 -5.85
C GLN A 165 -8.59 20.34 -4.56
N GLN A 166 -8.79 19.43 -3.60
CA GLN A 166 -9.35 19.80 -2.29
C GLN A 166 -8.38 20.71 -1.52
N VAL A 167 -7.09 20.39 -1.50
CA VAL A 167 -6.04 21.22 -0.86
C VAL A 167 -6.04 22.65 -1.45
N LYS A 168 -6.05 22.76 -2.78
CA LYS A 168 -6.07 24.05 -3.49
C LYS A 168 -7.33 24.88 -3.17
N ARG A 169 -8.46 24.22 -2.86
CA ARG A 169 -9.72 24.88 -2.47
C ARG A 169 -9.79 25.26 -0.98
N ALA A 170 -9.20 24.47 -0.08
CA ALA A 170 -9.35 24.60 1.36
C ALA A 170 -8.70 25.87 1.96
N ARG A 171 -7.72 26.49 1.26
CA ARG A 171 -7.03 27.75 1.62
C ARG A 171 -6.41 27.81 3.04
N SER A 172 -6.44 26.73 3.80
CA SER A 172 -5.95 26.63 5.17
C SER A 172 -5.37 25.25 5.40
N PHE A 173 -4.33 25.17 6.24
CA PHE A 173 -3.66 23.93 6.59
C PHE A 173 -3.93 23.63 8.07
N ALA A 174 -4.67 22.54 8.32
CA ALA A 174 -4.97 22.05 9.67
C ALA A 174 -4.20 20.77 10.02
N GLY A 175 -3.42 20.23 9.08
CA GLY A 175 -2.69 18.98 9.20
C GLY A 175 -2.66 18.23 7.86
N PRO A 176 -1.71 17.29 7.65
CA PRO A 176 -1.55 16.57 6.39
C PRO A 176 -2.84 15.88 5.93
N ILE A 177 -3.51 15.16 6.83
CA ILE A 177 -4.69 14.35 6.48
C ILE A 177 -6.02 15.02 6.87
N ALA A 178 -5.99 16.26 7.36
CA ALA A 178 -7.18 16.95 7.88
C ALA A 178 -8.36 16.99 6.89
N LEU A 179 -8.08 17.10 5.59
CA LEU A 179 -9.11 17.16 4.55
C LEU A 179 -9.76 15.81 4.23
N ILE A 180 -9.09 14.71 4.56
CA ILE A 180 -9.56 13.34 4.26
C ILE A 180 -9.90 12.55 5.52
N LEU A 181 -9.71 13.13 6.72
CA LEU A 181 -9.75 12.40 7.98
C LEU A 181 -11.09 11.71 8.22
N SER A 182 -12.20 12.39 7.91
CA SER A 182 -13.55 11.83 8.07
C SER A 182 -13.75 10.60 7.17
N ASP A 183 -13.52 10.76 5.87
CA ASP A 183 -13.67 9.67 4.89
C ASP A 183 -12.70 8.53 5.17
N TYR A 184 -11.50 8.84 5.67
CA TYR A 184 -10.51 7.86 6.05
C TYR A 184 -10.97 7.04 7.28
N PHE A 185 -11.56 7.67 8.29
CA PHE A 185 -12.10 6.96 9.47
C PHE A 185 -13.15 5.93 9.11
N ASP A 186 -14.06 6.30 8.21
CA ASP A 186 -15.14 5.42 7.76
C ASP A 186 -14.60 4.15 7.09
N MET A 187 -13.37 4.19 6.59
CA MET A 187 -12.69 3.07 5.94
C MET A 187 -11.79 2.25 6.88
N VAL A 188 -11.66 2.58 8.18
CA VAL A 188 -10.80 1.85 9.13
C VAL A 188 -11.63 0.89 9.99
N PRO A 189 -11.71 -0.41 9.65
CA PRO A 189 -12.60 -1.37 10.33
C PRO A 189 -12.24 -1.61 11.80
N LEU A 190 -10.97 -1.45 12.15
CA LEU A 190 -10.48 -1.65 13.52
C LEU A 190 -10.73 -0.44 14.44
N LEU A 191 -11.25 0.67 13.91
CA LEU A 191 -11.50 1.87 14.70
C LEU A 191 -12.55 1.59 15.78
N GLY A 192 -12.28 2.03 17.01
CA GLY A 192 -13.14 1.78 18.17
C GLY A 192 -13.03 0.39 18.79
N GLN A 193 -12.36 -0.56 18.13
CA GLN A 193 -12.18 -1.95 18.57
C GLN A 193 -10.98 -2.10 19.52
N GLN A 194 -10.91 -3.24 20.21
CA GLN A 194 -9.70 -3.65 20.92
C GLN A 194 -8.69 -4.24 19.93
N VAL A 195 -7.49 -3.68 19.89
CA VAL A 195 -6.46 -4.01 18.89
C VAL A 195 -5.12 -4.29 19.56
N ASN A 196 -4.27 -5.02 18.85
CA ASN A 196 -2.87 -5.21 19.20
C ASN A 196 -2.01 -4.27 18.35
N LYS A 197 -1.24 -3.39 19.00
CA LYS A 197 -0.09 -2.74 18.37
C LYS A 197 1.04 -3.77 18.33
N VAL A 198 1.51 -4.11 17.14
CA VAL A 198 2.58 -5.09 16.95
C VAL A 198 3.89 -4.42 16.54
N TYR A 199 5.01 -4.93 17.05
CA TYR A 199 6.34 -4.56 16.55
C TYR A 199 6.61 -5.20 15.18
N PRO A 200 7.60 -4.71 14.42
CA PRO A 200 8.06 -5.39 13.20
C PRO A 200 8.46 -6.85 13.41
N SER A 201 8.84 -7.24 14.63
CA SER A 201 9.14 -8.63 14.99
C SER A 201 7.90 -9.52 15.14
N GLY A 202 6.69 -8.98 15.02
CA GLY A 202 5.42 -9.67 15.23
C GLY A 202 4.95 -9.71 16.70
N ASN A 203 5.78 -9.27 17.65
CA ASN A 203 5.42 -9.27 19.06
C ASN A 203 4.39 -8.18 19.38
N VAL A 204 3.40 -8.51 20.19
CA VAL A 204 2.42 -7.53 20.69
C VAL A 204 3.13 -6.57 21.64
N ALA A 205 3.14 -5.29 21.28
CA ALA A 205 3.66 -4.19 22.09
C ALA A 205 2.63 -3.72 23.13
N LEU A 206 1.36 -3.63 22.72
CA LEU A 206 0.26 -3.15 23.56
C LEU A 206 -1.07 -3.68 23.00
N THR A 207 -1.95 -4.11 23.90
CA THR A 207 -3.37 -4.32 23.59
C THR A 207 -4.17 -3.15 24.15
N ALA A 208 -4.86 -2.41 23.30
CA ALA A 208 -5.61 -1.22 23.69
C ALA A 208 -6.84 -1.03 22.79
N ARG A 209 -7.73 -0.13 23.19
CA ARG A 209 -8.82 0.33 22.31
C ARG A 209 -8.27 1.31 21.29
N PHE A 210 -8.53 1.10 20.01
CA PHE A 210 -8.17 2.05 18.96
C PHE A 210 -9.12 3.25 18.98
N GLY A 211 -8.78 4.27 19.76
CA GLY A 211 -9.70 5.39 20.06
C GLY A 211 -9.90 6.41 18.95
N GLY A 212 -8.93 6.54 18.03
CA GLY A 212 -8.93 7.59 17.02
C GLY A 212 -7.57 7.73 16.34
N ILE A 213 -7.54 8.49 15.25
CA ILE A 213 -6.34 8.93 14.55
C ILE A 213 -6.42 10.46 14.51
N ASP A 214 -5.35 11.17 14.83
CA ASP A 214 -5.37 12.63 14.72
C ASP A 214 -5.01 13.09 13.29
N VAL A 215 -4.83 14.39 13.08
CA VAL A 215 -4.59 14.95 11.74
C VAL A 215 -3.15 14.81 11.23
N TRP A 216 -2.23 14.22 12.02
CA TRP A 216 -0.79 14.16 11.77
C TRP A 216 -0.24 12.77 11.42
#